data_AF-A0AAD6R1V4-F1
#
_entry.id   AF-A0AAD6R1V4-F1
#
_cell.length_a   1.000
_cell.length_b   1.000
_cell.length_c   1.000
_cell.angle_alpha   90.00
_cell.angle_beta   90.00
_cell.angle_gamma   90.00
#
_symmetry.space_group_name_H-M   'P 1'
#
loop_
_entity.id
_entity.type
_entity.pdbx_description
1 polymer ?
#
loop_
_entity_poly.entity_id
_entity_poly.type
_entity_poly.pdbx_seq_one_letter_code
_entity_poly.pdbx_strand_id
1 'polypeptide(L)'
;MTDGHLFNNIFLGGRGGTNPGHLKISPGGILWKKQGGGKAVEVDRADILGVTWMKVPRTNQLSVLIKGGPWYKFTGFRDQDLSTLTNFFQSHGITPEEKQLSVSGRNWGEVDLNGNMLTFLVGSKQAFEVSLADVSQTQMQGKNDVILEFHVDDTTGANEKDSLMELSFHIPNNNTQYIGDENHPPAQVFRDLIVQKADVGAGGEEAVVTFEGIAILTPR
;
A
#
# COMPACT_ATOMS: atom_id res chain seq x y z
N MET A 1 -32.97 -12.72 -7.79
CA MET A 1 -32.63 -13.16 -6.42
C MET A 1 -31.43 -14.08 -6.53
N THR A 2 -30.19 -13.67 -6.26
CA THR A 2 -29.72 -12.68 -5.28
C THR A 2 -28.99 -11.50 -5.93
N ASP A 3 -29.54 -10.30 -5.73
CA ASP A 3 -28.91 -9.04 -6.06
C ASP A 3 -27.67 -8.86 -5.18
N GLY A 4 -26.53 -8.57 -5.81
CA GLY A 4 -25.29 -8.29 -5.07
C GLY A 4 -25.45 -7.13 -4.07
N HIS A 5 -24.59 -7.09 -3.07
CA HIS A 5 -24.53 -6.01 -2.10
C HIS A 5 -23.97 -4.74 -2.76
N LEU A 6 -24.65 -3.61 -2.56
CA LEU A 6 -24.28 -2.30 -3.09
C LEU A 6 -23.95 -1.34 -1.96
N PHE A 7 -22.77 -0.73 -2.02
CA PHE A 7 -22.29 0.23 -1.04
C PHE A 7 -21.88 1.52 -1.74
N ASN A 8 -22.37 2.63 -1.19
CA ASN A 8 -21.99 3.98 -1.60
C ASN A 8 -20.89 4.49 -0.67
N ASN A 9 -20.13 5.48 -1.13
CA ASN A 9 -19.07 6.12 -0.34
C ASN A 9 -17.96 5.16 0.13
N ILE A 10 -17.61 4.19 -0.72
CA ILE A 10 -16.48 3.29 -0.49
C ILE A 10 -15.25 3.86 -1.18
N PHE A 11 -14.15 3.99 -0.44
CA PHE A 11 -12.87 4.48 -0.96
C PHE A 11 -11.99 3.31 -1.36
N LEU A 12 -11.21 3.49 -2.43
CA LEU A 12 -10.20 2.54 -2.89
C LEU A 12 -8.81 3.02 -2.44
N GLY A 13 -8.06 2.18 -1.75
CA GLY A 13 -6.68 2.49 -1.33
C GLY A 13 -5.68 2.60 -2.49
N GLY A 14 -4.58 3.35 -2.28
CA GLY A 14 -3.52 3.61 -3.27
C GLY A 14 -3.87 4.71 -4.29
N ARG A 15 -3.33 4.63 -5.52
CA ARG A 15 -3.59 5.55 -6.67
C ARG A 15 -5.04 5.58 -7.19
N GLY A 16 -6.06 5.46 -6.33
CA GLY A 16 -7.49 5.62 -6.63
C GLY A 16 -8.05 7.00 -6.32
N GLY A 17 -7.27 7.81 -5.60
CA GLY A 17 -7.63 9.14 -5.14
C GLY A 17 -8.51 9.13 -3.89
N THR A 18 -8.65 10.28 -3.27
CA THR A 18 -9.49 10.55 -2.08
C THR A 18 -10.99 10.54 -2.35
N ASN A 19 -11.42 10.26 -3.59
CA ASN A 19 -12.82 10.34 -3.93
C ASN A 19 -13.52 9.00 -3.68
N PRO A 20 -14.71 9.03 -3.07
CA PRO A 20 -15.52 7.84 -2.89
C PRO A 20 -15.95 7.24 -4.23
N GLY A 21 -16.31 5.96 -4.19
CA GLY A 21 -16.91 5.24 -5.29
C GLY A 21 -18.08 4.37 -4.83
N HIS A 22 -18.68 3.72 -5.83
CA HIS A 22 -19.74 2.74 -5.66
C HIS A 22 -19.11 1.35 -5.73
N LEU A 23 -19.27 0.56 -4.67
CA LEU A 23 -18.83 -0.84 -4.63
C LEU A 23 -20.04 -1.76 -4.79
N LYS A 24 -19.95 -2.71 -5.70
CA LYS A 24 -20.86 -3.83 -5.84
C LYS A 24 -20.12 -5.13 -5.56
N ILE A 25 -20.63 -5.93 -4.64
CA ILE A 25 -20.14 -7.28 -4.32
C ILE A 25 -21.23 -8.26 -4.73
N SER A 26 -20.92 -9.21 -5.60
CA SER A 26 -21.88 -10.17 -6.14
C SER A 26 -21.25 -11.57 -6.24
N PRO A 27 -22.03 -12.63 -6.49
CA PRO A 27 -21.48 -13.97 -6.64
C PRO A 27 -20.42 -14.09 -7.75
N GLY A 28 -20.52 -13.24 -8.79
CA GLY A 28 -19.55 -13.18 -9.89
C GLY A 28 -18.27 -12.41 -9.57
N GLY A 29 -18.21 -11.65 -8.46
CA GLY A 29 -17.04 -10.85 -8.12
C GLY A 29 -17.37 -9.48 -7.55
N ILE A 30 -16.36 -8.61 -7.57
CA ILE A 30 -16.38 -7.27 -6.97
C ILE A 30 -16.14 -6.24 -8.07
N LEU A 31 -16.96 -5.19 -8.08
CA LEU A 31 -16.84 -4.06 -8.98
C LEU A 31 -16.88 -2.75 -8.19
N TRP A 32 -15.81 -1.98 -8.25
CA TRP A 32 -15.74 -0.63 -7.71
C TRP A 32 -15.63 0.38 -8.83
N LYS A 33 -16.43 1.46 -8.77
CA LYS A 33 -16.36 2.58 -9.73
C LYS A 33 -16.27 3.91 -8.98
N LYS A 34 -15.26 4.72 -9.30
CA LYS A 34 -15.09 6.07 -8.76
C LYS A 34 -16.33 6.92 -9.07
N GLN A 35 -16.82 7.68 -8.09
CA GLN A 35 -17.88 8.66 -8.32
C GLN A 35 -17.36 9.79 -9.21
N GLY A 36 -18.13 10.17 -10.23
CA GLY A 36 -17.69 11.13 -11.25
C GLY A 36 -16.88 10.51 -12.40
N GLY A 37 -16.69 9.19 -12.42
CA GLY A 37 -16.04 8.48 -13.54
C GLY A 37 -14.52 8.38 -13.42
N GLY A 38 -13.89 7.88 -14.49
CA GLY A 38 -12.45 7.64 -14.56
C GLY A 38 -12.07 6.22 -14.16
N LYS A 39 -11.75 5.98 -12.88
CA LYS A 39 -11.19 4.71 -12.41
C LYS A 39 -12.28 3.69 -12.06
N ALA A 40 -12.09 2.44 -12.50
CA ALA A 40 -12.84 1.28 -12.06
C ALA A 40 -11.88 0.15 -11.68
N VAL A 41 -12.29 -0.68 -10.73
CA VAL A 41 -11.61 -1.92 -10.34
C VAL A 41 -12.63 -3.03 -10.44
N GLU A 42 -12.30 -4.07 -11.19
CA GLU A 42 -13.13 -5.27 -11.35
C GLU A 42 -12.29 -6.49 -10.97
N VAL A 43 -12.86 -7.34 -10.12
CA VAL A 43 -12.22 -8.55 -9.63
C VAL A 43 -13.21 -9.69 -9.79
N ASP A 44 -12.88 -10.65 -10.65
CA ASP A 44 -13.68 -11.86 -10.83
C ASP A 44 -13.60 -12.73 -9.57
N ARG A 45 -14.70 -13.42 -9.23
CA ARG A 45 -14.72 -14.36 -8.11
C ARG A 45 -13.62 -15.43 -8.22
N ALA A 46 -13.30 -15.92 -9.41
CA ALA A 46 -12.28 -16.94 -9.63
C ALA A 46 -10.87 -16.47 -9.26
N ASP A 47 -10.62 -15.17 -9.28
CA ASP A 47 -9.33 -14.58 -8.94
C ASP A 47 -9.19 -14.25 -7.45
N ILE A 48 -10.28 -14.25 -6.67
CA ILE A 48 -10.23 -13.97 -5.23
C ILE A 48 -9.67 -15.18 -4.48
N LEU A 49 -8.49 -15.00 -3.89
CA LEU A 49 -7.83 -16.01 -3.05
C LEU A 49 -8.21 -15.88 -1.57
N GLY A 50 -8.49 -14.68 -1.09
CA GLY A 50 -8.79 -14.44 0.31
C GLY A 50 -9.27 -13.02 0.55
N VAL A 51 -9.93 -12.81 1.70
CA VAL A 51 -10.39 -11.49 2.12
C VAL A 51 -10.09 -11.28 3.60
N THR A 52 -9.82 -10.04 3.99
CA THR A 52 -9.57 -9.69 5.39
C THR A 52 -10.39 -8.48 5.81
N TRP A 53 -10.85 -8.48 7.05
CA TRP A 53 -11.41 -7.32 7.72
C TRP A 53 -10.39 -6.67 8.64
N MET A 54 -10.38 -5.34 8.67
CA MET A 54 -9.63 -4.59 9.66
C MET A 54 -10.44 -3.38 10.12
N LYS A 55 -10.54 -3.19 11.44
CA LYS A 55 -11.04 -1.93 12.00
C LYS A 55 -10.01 -0.84 11.75
N VAL A 56 -10.41 0.23 11.07
CA VAL A 56 -9.58 1.40 10.79
C VAL A 56 -10.23 2.65 11.41
N PRO A 57 -9.56 3.81 11.48
CA PRO A 57 -10.18 5.00 12.04
C PRO A 57 -11.54 5.30 11.38
N ARG A 58 -12.59 5.40 12.20
CA ARG A 58 -13.98 5.74 11.84
C ARG A 58 -14.75 4.72 10.99
N THR A 59 -14.10 3.75 10.35
CA THR A 59 -14.74 2.80 9.42
C THR A 59 -14.10 1.41 9.48
N ASN A 60 -14.52 0.49 8.62
CA ASN A 60 -13.84 -0.79 8.42
C ASN A 60 -13.26 -0.89 7.01
N GLN A 61 -12.19 -1.67 6.91
CA GLN A 61 -11.51 -1.98 5.66
C GLN A 61 -11.75 -3.44 5.26
N LEU A 62 -12.19 -3.65 4.02
CA LEU A 62 -12.14 -4.93 3.33
C LEU A 62 -10.89 -4.96 2.46
N SER A 63 -9.98 -5.90 2.71
CA SER A 63 -8.87 -6.18 1.78
C SER A 63 -9.16 -7.47 1.03
N VAL A 64 -8.92 -7.48 -0.29
CA VAL A 64 -9.17 -8.60 -1.19
C VAL A 64 -7.85 -8.99 -1.85
N LEU A 65 -7.39 -10.21 -1.58
CA LEU A 65 -6.20 -10.80 -2.21
C LEU A 65 -6.62 -11.45 -3.53
N ILE A 66 -6.00 -11.01 -4.62
CA ILE A 66 -6.22 -11.59 -5.94
C ILE A 66 -5.04 -12.45 -6.40
N LYS A 67 -5.33 -13.46 -7.21
CA LYS A 67 -4.35 -14.39 -7.75
C LYS A 67 -3.30 -13.67 -8.58
N GLY A 68 -2.04 -13.78 -8.17
CA GLY A 68 -0.90 -13.18 -8.89
C GLY A 68 -0.93 -11.65 -8.94
N GLY A 69 -1.75 -11.00 -8.10
CA GLY A 69 -1.93 -9.55 -8.12
C GLY A 69 -1.86 -8.90 -6.74
N PRO A 70 -2.07 -7.56 -6.67
CA PRO A 70 -2.01 -6.82 -5.43
C PRO A 70 -3.22 -7.09 -4.52
N TRP A 71 -3.13 -6.62 -3.28
CA TRP A 71 -4.32 -6.49 -2.44
C TRP A 71 -5.14 -5.26 -2.88
N TYR A 72 -6.42 -5.45 -3.20
CA TYR A 72 -7.36 -4.34 -3.30
C TYR A 72 -7.96 -4.01 -1.95
N LYS A 73 -8.06 -2.72 -1.62
CA LYS A 73 -8.47 -2.28 -0.29
C LYS A 73 -9.58 -1.28 -0.40
N PHE A 74 -10.68 -1.62 0.25
CA PHE A 74 -11.91 -0.86 0.23
C PHE A 74 -12.21 -0.40 1.66
N THR A 75 -12.30 0.90 1.88
CA THR A 75 -12.63 1.48 3.21
C THR A 75 -13.96 2.24 3.14
N GLY A 76 -14.62 2.43 4.28
CA GLY A 76 -15.93 3.09 4.36
C GLY A 76 -17.07 2.21 4.86
N PHE A 77 -16.82 0.93 5.13
CA PHE A 77 -17.84 0.01 5.63
C PHE A 77 -18.22 0.32 7.08
N ARG A 78 -19.51 0.20 7.39
CA ARG A 78 -20.06 0.35 8.74
C ARG A 78 -20.00 -0.98 9.48
N ASP A 79 -20.05 -0.94 10.80
CA ASP A 79 -19.98 -2.16 11.63
C ASP A 79 -21.12 -3.15 11.33
N GLN A 80 -22.30 -2.65 10.97
CA GLN A 80 -23.43 -3.48 10.54
C GLN A 80 -23.21 -4.23 9.21
N ASP A 81 -22.28 -3.76 8.35
CA ASP A 81 -22.04 -4.37 7.05
C ASP A 81 -21.17 -5.63 7.18
N LEU A 82 -20.37 -5.73 8.25
CA LEU A 82 -19.37 -6.80 8.44
C LEU A 82 -20.02 -8.17 8.57
N SER A 83 -21.06 -8.30 9.40
CA SER A 83 -21.75 -9.58 9.61
C SER A 83 -22.41 -10.06 8.32
N THR A 84 -23.07 -9.14 7.60
CA THR A 84 -23.73 -9.42 6.32
C THR A 84 -22.72 -9.89 5.27
N LEU A 85 -21.62 -9.16 5.08
CA LEU A 85 -20.61 -9.51 4.10
C LEU A 85 -19.80 -10.75 4.49
N THR A 86 -19.61 -10.99 5.79
CA THR A 86 -18.92 -12.20 6.26
C THR A 86 -19.71 -13.45 5.91
N ASN A 87 -21.02 -13.44 6.18
CA ASN A 87 -21.92 -14.52 5.78
C ASN A 87 -21.94 -14.69 4.24
N PHE A 88 -21.94 -13.57 3.51
CA PHE A 88 -21.86 -13.60 2.04
C PHE A 88 -20.59 -14.29 1.53
N PHE A 89 -19.41 -13.87 1.99
CA PHE A 89 -18.15 -14.50 1.56
C PHE A 89 -18.10 -15.99 1.96
N GLN A 90 -18.52 -16.33 3.19
CA GLN A 90 -18.51 -17.71 3.68
C GLN A 90 -19.43 -18.63 2.87
N SER A 91 -20.65 -18.17 2.55
CA SER A 91 -21.57 -18.90 1.65
C SER A 91 -21.03 -19.10 0.23
N HIS A 92 -20.02 -18.32 -0.16
CA HIS A 92 -19.33 -18.45 -1.45
C HIS A 92 -17.92 -19.04 -1.30
N GLY A 93 -17.63 -19.72 -0.18
CA GLY A 93 -16.40 -20.49 0.03
C GLY A 93 -15.16 -19.65 0.33
N ILE A 94 -15.32 -18.39 0.77
CA ILE A 94 -14.23 -17.54 1.24
C ILE A 94 -14.48 -17.23 2.70
N THR A 95 -13.55 -17.58 3.58
CA THR A 95 -13.63 -17.20 5.00
C THR A 95 -12.87 -15.89 5.21
N PRO A 96 -13.55 -14.77 5.56
CA PRO A 96 -12.83 -13.55 5.91
C PRO A 96 -12.00 -13.73 7.17
N GLU A 97 -10.75 -13.25 7.13
CA GLU A 97 -9.88 -13.21 8.30
C GLU A 97 -9.90 -11.83 8.95
N GLU A 98 -9.81 -11.77 10.27
CA GLU A 98 -9.70 -10.50 10.99
C GLU A 98 -8.24 -10.11 11.21
N LYS A 99 -7.89 -8.89 10.83
CA LYS A 99 -6.59 -8.26 11.10
C LYS A 99 -6.77 -7.09 12.07
N GLN A 100 -5.77 -6.88 12.91
CA GLN A 100 -5.77 -5.79 13.87
C GLN A 100 -4.85 -4.65 13.44
N LEU A 101 -5.35 -3.43 13.59
CA LEU A 101 -4.54 -2.21 13.50
C LEU A 101 -3.77 -2.00 14.81
N SER A 102 -2.49 -1.66 14.73
CA SER A 102 -1.69 -1.25 15.88
C SER A 102 -2.08 0.17 16.31
N VAL A 103 -2.50 0.31 17.56
CA VAL A 103 -2.84 1.60 18.19
C VAL A 103 -1.80 2.02 19.24
N SER A 104 -0.64 1.36 19.25
CA SER A 104 0.37 1.54 20.29
C SER A 104 1.23 2.80 20.15
N GLY A 105 1.25 3.41 18.97
CA GLY A 105 2.12 4.54 18.65
C GLY A 105 3.61 4.20 18.57
N ARG A 106 3.99 2.91 18.65
CA ARG A 106 5.38 2.47 18.53
C ARG A 106 5.87 2.62 17.08
N ASN A 107 7.11 3.07 16.94
CA ASN A 107 7.80 3.24 15.67
C ASN A 107 8.89 2.17 15.41
N TRP A 108 8.85 1.05 16.13
CA TRP A 108 9.74 -0.09 15.92
C TRP A 108 8.92 -1.36 15.69
N GLY A 109 9.45 -2.24 14.85
CA GLY A 109 8.78 -3.47 14.45
C GLY A 109 9.39 -4.04 13.18
N GLU A 110 8.54 -4.67 12.36
CA GLU A 110 8.92 -5.32 11.12
C GLU A 110 8.38 -4.50 9.94
N VAL A 111 9.12 -4.50 8.83
CA VAL A 111 8.64 -3.95 7.56
C VAL A 111 8.56 -5.10 6.57
N ASP A 112 7.38 -5.34 6.02
CA ASP A 112 7.10 -6.45 5.13
C ASP A 112 6.72 -5.95 3.73
N LEU A 113 7.21 -6.63 2.70
CA LEU A 113 6.97 -6.29 1.29
C LEU A 113 6.11 -7.37 0.64
N ASN A 114 4.79 -7.17 0.62
CA ASN A 114 3.81 -8.11 0.08
C ASN A 114 3.28 -7.64 -1.28
N GLY A 115 3.76 -8.24 -2.36
CA GLY A 115 3.46 -7.79 -3.72
C GLY A 115 3.90 -6.33 -3.91
N ASN A 116 2.95 -5.45 -4.22
CA ASN A 116 3.17 -4.01 -4.42
C ASN A 116 2.86 -3.15 -3.18
N MET A 117 2.84 -3.75 -1.98
CA MET A 117 2.55 -3.06 -0.73
C MET A 117 3.72 -3.23 0.25
N LEU A 118 4.12 -2.13 0.87
CA LEU A 118 4.96 -2.11 2.06
C LEU A 118 4.03 -2.01 3.28
N THR A 119 4.20 -2.91 4.24
CA THR A 119 3.41 -2.94 5.48
C THR A 119 4.34 -2.83 6.67
N PHE A 120 4.11 -1.86 7.56
CA PHE A 120 4.81 -1.76 8.84
C PHE A 120 4.01 -2.46 9.93
N LEU A 121 4.63 -3.41 10.61
CA LEU A 121 4.02 -4.26 11.64
C LEU A 121 4.62 -3.95 13.00
N VAL A 122 3.77 -3.80 14.01
CA VAL A 122 4.16 -3.65 15.42
C VAL A 122 3.55 -4.79 16.21
N GLY A 123 4.37 -5.76 16.63
CA GLY A 123 3.91 -6.94 17.37
C GLY A 123 2.85 -7.73 16.59
N SER A 124 3.15 -8.02 15.32
CA SER A 124 2.25 -8.70 14.36
C SER A 124 0.95 -7.97 14.02
N LYS A 125 0.76 -6.73 14.50
CA LYS A 125 -0.37 -5.87 14.13
C LYS A 125 0.06 -4.85 13.11
N GLN A 126 -0.77 -4.60 12.09
CA GLN A 126 -0.47 -3.61 11.07
C GLN A 126 -0.56 -2.20 11.65
N ALA A 127 0.52 -1.44 11.61
CA ALA A 127 0.51 -0.03 12.00
C ALA A 127 0.07 0.84 10.81
N PHE A 128 0.74 0.68 9.67
CA PHE A 128 0.38 1.33 8.43
C PHE A 128 0.86 0.52 7.24
N GLU A 129 0.48 0.97 6.06
CA GLU A 129 0.89 0.42 4.79
C GLU A 129 0.95 1.53 3.74
N VAL A 130 1.83 1.36 2.76
CA VAL A 130 1.96 2.28 1.61
C VAL A 130 2.10 1.45 0.35
N SER A 131 1.54 1.94 -0.77
CA SER A 131 1.74 1.26 -2.05
C SER A 131 3.13 1.59 -2.55
N LEU A 132 3.86 0.57 -2.98
CA LEU A 132 5.15 0.79 -3.64
C LEU A 132 4.99 1.49 -4.99
N ALA A 133 3.83 1.35 -5.63
CA ALA A 133 3.51 2.19 -6.79
C ALA A 133 3.42 3.67 -6.45
N ASP A 134 3.22 4.10 -5.20
CA ASP A 134 3.18 5.52 -4.85
C ASP A 134 4.58 6.11 -4.62
N VAL A 135 5.60 5.25 -4.52
CA VAL A 135 7.01 5.63 -4.35
C VAL A 135 7.55 6.13 -5.68
N SER A 136 8.08 7.35 -5.69
CA SER A 136 8.72 7.97 -6.85
C SER A 136 10.22 7.67 -6.90
N GLN A 137 10.88 7.65 -5.75
CA GLN A 137 12.31 7.44 -5.62
C GLN A 137 12.61 6.69 -4.32
N THR A 138 13.66 5.86 -4.33
CA THR A 138 14.22 5.28 -3.10
C THR A 138 15.74 5.29 -3.11
N GLN A 139 16.32 5.65 -1.97
CA GLN A 139 17.76 5.79 -1.81
C GLN A 139 18.22 5.44 -0.39
N MET A 140 19.51 5.14 -0.27
CA MET A 140 20.16 4.95 1.02
C MET A 140 20.46 6.31 1.66
N GLN A 141 20.21 6.45 2.95
CA GLN A 141 20.72 7.54 3.78
C GLN A 141 21.68 6.96 4.82
N GLY A 142 22.96 7.27 4.68
CA GLY A 142 23.99 6.60 5.49
C GLY A 142 24.04 5.09 5.20
N LYS A 143 24.32 4.29 6.24
CA LYS A 143 24.52 2.83 6.09
C LYS A 143 23.27 1.99 6.30
N ASN A 144 22.36 2.46 7.16
CA ASN A 144 21.28 1.65 7.70
C ASN A 144 19.90 2.25 7.44
N ASP A 145 19.80 3.47 6.88
CA ASP A 145 18.52 4.12 6.65
C ASP A 145 18.16 4.06 5.16
N VAL A 146 16.90 3.75 4.87
CA VAL A 146 16.34 3.71 3.52
C VAL A 146 15.21 4.72 3.43
N ILE A 147 15.36 5.66 2.50
CA ILE A 147 14.37 6.71 2.22
C ILE A 147 13.48 6.26 1.07
N LEU A 148 12.18 6.48 1.23
CA LEU A 148 11.16 6.40 0.20
C LEU A 148 10.56 7.79 0.02
N GLU A 149 10.67 8.32 -1.18
CA GLU A 149 10.01 9.55 -1.60
C GLU A 149 8.74 9.18 -2.36
N PHE A 150 7.67 9.95 -2.17
CA PHE A 150 6.37 9.69 -2.77
C PHE A 150 6.05 10.76 -3.81
N HIS A 151 5.23 10.39 -4.81
CA HIS A 151 4.71 11.38 -5.74
C HIS A 151 3.84 12.40 -5.02
N VAL A 152 4.18 13.68 -5.17
CA VAL A 152 3.37 14.80 -4.73
C VAL A 152 2.43 15.18 -5.88
N ASP A 153 1.12 14.96 -5.70
CA ASP A 153 0.12 15.40 -6.66
C ASP A 153 -0.33 16.83 -6.32
N ASP A 154 0.24 17.83 -7.00
CA ASP A 154 -0.13 19.24 -6.81
C ASP A 154 -1.56 19.57 -7.29
N THR A 155 -2.28 18.61 -7.90
CA THR A 155 -3.64 18.84 -8.41
C THR A 155 -4.75 18.50 -7.40
N THR A 156 -4.43 17.86 -6.26
CA THR A 156 -5.40 17.48 -5.23
C THR A 156 -5.64 18.55 -4.16
N GLY A 157 -5.03 19.73 -4.31
CA GLY A 157 -5.00 20.85 -3.36
C GLY A 157 -6.34 21.48 -2.93
N ALA A 158 -7.48 20.85 -3.22
CA ALA A 158 -8.77 21.30 -2.72
C ALA A 158 -9.21 20.65 -1.40
N ASN A 159 -8.78 19.42 -1.07
CA ASN A 159 -9.36 18.65 0.06
C ASN A 159 -8.37 17.93 0.99
N GLU A 160 -7.10 17.78 0.63
CA GLU A 160 -6.08 17.22 1.55
C GLU A 160 -5.30 18.37 2.20
N LYS A 161 -5.25 18.38 3.54
CA LYS A 161 -4.47 19.38 4.29
C LYS A 161 -3.00 18.98 4.44
N ASP A 162 -2.74 17.67 4.47
CA ASP A 162 -1.43 17.07 4.68
C ASP A 162 -1.21 15.96 3.63
N SER A 163 -0.02 15.92 3.04
CA SER A 163 0.38 14.90 2.06
C SER A 163 1.67 14.22 2.52
N LEU A 164 1.74 12.89 2.35
CA LEU A 164 2.96 12.13 2.65
C LEU A 164 3.99 12.40 1.56
N MET A 165 5.12 13.01 1.94
CA MET A 165 6.21 13.34 1.01
C MET A 165 7.34 12.32 1.06
N GLU A 166 7.75 11.94 2.27
CA GLU A 166 8.92 11.11 2.52
C GLU A 166 8.67 10.19 3.70
N LEU A 167 9.24 8.98 3.64
CA LEU A 167 9.30 8.03 4.74
C LEU A 167 10.70 7.42 4.81
N SER A 168 11.31 7.41 5.99
CA SER A 168 12.62 6.78 6.22
C SER A 168 12.49 5.61 7.19
N PHE A 169 13.13 4.49 6.84
CA PHE A 169 13.22 3.29 7.68
C PHE A 169 14.66 3.01 8.08
N HIS A 170 14.88 2.85 9.37
CA HIS A 170 16.13 2.28 9.88
C HIS A 170 16.07 0.75 9.85
N ILE A 171 16.97 0.12 9.10
CA ILE A 171 17.13 -1.34 9.03
C ILE A 171 18.45 -1.72 9.70
N PRO A 172 18.42 -2.38 10.88
CA PRO A 172 19.64 -2.67 11.62
C PRO A 172 20.44 -3.83 10.99
N ASN A 173 21.76 -3.87 11.24
CA ASN A 173 22.64 -4.92 10.69
C ASN A 173 22.32 -6.34 11.20
N ASN A 174 21.62 -6.45 12.33
CA ASN A 174 21.16 -7.73 12.87
C ASN A 174 19.72 -8.07 12.43
N ASN A 175 19.19 -7.40 11.39
CA ASN A 175 17.88 -7.71 10.83
C ASN A 175 17.84 -9.16 10.32
N THR A 176 16.77 -9.88 10.67
CA THR A 176 16.62 -11.30 10.37
C THR A 176 15.78 -11.57 9.12
N GLN A 177 15.15 -10.54 8.55
CA GLN A 177 14.28 -10.65 7.37
C GLN A 177 15.03 -10.28 6.08
N TYR A 178 15.79 -9.18 6.12
CA TYR A 178 16.62 -8.69 5.03
C TYR A 178 18.06 -9.08 5.33
N ILE A 179 18.42 -10.32 5.01
CA ILE A 179 19.74 -10.86 5.32
C ILE A 179 20.74 -10.33 4.27
N GLY A 180 21.70 -9.54 4.73
CA GLY A 180 22.80 -9.01 3.94
C GLY A 180 24.18 -9.48 4.45
N ASP A 181 25.24 -8.92 3.88
CA ASP A 181 26.64 -9.13 4.28
C ASP A 181 27.38 -7.79 4.48
N GLU A 182 28.71 -7.84 4.69
CA GLU A 182 29.52 -6.64 4.93
C GLU A 182 29.53 -5.64 3.78
N ASN A 183 29.42 -6.11 2.53
CA ASN A 183 29.43 -5.27 1.34
C ASN A 183 28.02 -4.90 0.87
N HIS A 184 27.03 -5.66 1.30
CA HIS A 184 25.63 -5.48 0.94
C HIS A 184 24.74 -5.62 2.19
N PRO A 185 24.70 -4.58 3.05
CA PRO A 185 24.04 -4.66 4.35
C PRO A 185 22.51 -4.84 4.21
N PRO A 186 21.82 -5.29 5.27
CA PRO A 186 20.36 -5.47 5.29
C PRO A 186 19.53 -4.31 4.73
N ALA A 187 19.93 -3.08 5.02
CA ALA A 187 19.27 -1.89 4.50
C ALA A 187 19.36 -1.81 2.95
N GLN A 188 20.49 -2.20 2.37
CA GLN A 188 20.67 -2.21 0.93
C GLN A 188 19.85 -3.33 0.26
N VAL A 189 19.79 -4.51 0.88
CA VAL A 189 18.89 -5.61 0.45
C VAL A 189 17.44 -5.12 0.43
N PHE A 190 17.00 -4.45 1.50
CA PHE A 190 15.64 -3.90 1.59
C PHE A 190 15.36 -2.88 0.49
N ARG A 191 16.28 -1.93 0.27
CA ARG A 191 16.18 -0.92 -0.79
C ARG A 191 16.09 -1.55 -2.18
N ASP A 192 16.90 -2.56 -2.47
CA ASP A 192 16.92 -3.20 -3.80
C ASP A 192 15.62 -3.99 -4.07
N LEU A 193 15.04 -4.60 -3.04
CA LEU A 193 13.71 -5.21 -3.13
C LEU A 193 12.61 -4.17 -3.39
N ILE A 194 12.71 -2.97 -2.81
CA ILE A 194 11.79 -1.87 -3.13
C ILE A 194 11.95 -1.47 -4.60
N VAL A 195 13.18 -1.24 -5.07
CA VAL A 195 13.46 -0.89 -6.48
C VAL A 195 12.85 -1.90 -7.44
N GLN A 196 13.02 -3.20 -7.16
CA GLN A 196 12.46 -4.27 -7.98
C GLN A 196 10.93 -4.23 -8.05
N LYS A 197 10.25 -3.85 -6.96
CA LYS A 197 8.79 -3.93 -6.83
C LYS A 197 8.07 -2.64 -7.19
N ALA A 198 8.70 -1.50 -6.94
CA ALA A 198 8.12 -0.17 -7.12
C ALA A 198 8.21 0.33 -8.58
N ASP A 199 8.91 -0.41 -9.46
CA ASP A 199 9.32 0.08 -10.80
C ASP A 199 10.14 1.40 -10.71
N VAL A 200 10.77 1.60 -9.55
CA VAL A 200 11.63 2.74 -9.25
C VAL A 200 13.05 2.36 -9.69
N GLY A 201 13.22 2.17 -10.99
CA GLY A 201 14.54 2.05 -11.58
C GLY A 201 15.24 3.39 -11.58
N ALA A 202 16.57 3.40 -11.54
CA ALA A 202 17.28 4.51 -12.15
C ALA A 202 16.77 4.54 -13.59
N GLY A 203 15.97 5.55 -13.94
CA GLY A 203 15.64 5.81 -15.33
C GLY A 203 16.96 5.68 -16.08
N GLY A 204 17.02 4.77 -17.04
CA GLY A 204 18.21 4.52 -17.85
C GLY A 204 18.48 5.71 -18.77
N GLU A 205 18.54 6.90 -18.20
CA GLU A 205 19.00 8.09 -18.85
C GLU A 205 20.52 8.00 -18.81
N GLU A 206 21.07 7.53 -19.92
CA GLU A 206 22.49 7.66 -20.19
C GLU A 206 22.86 9.14 -20.07
N ALA A 207 23.82 9.45 -19.20
CA ALA A 207 24.24 10.82 -18.99
C ALA A 207 24.67 11.43 -20.33
N VAL A 208 23.95 12.45 -20.80
CA VAL A 208 24.28 13.14 -22.06
C VAL A 208 25.64 13.83 -21.96
N VAL A 209 26.00 14.29 -20.75
CA VAL A 209 27.30 14.89 -20.44
C VAL A 209 27.61 14.70 -18.95
N THR A 210 28.89 14.49 -18.63
CA THR A 210 29.39 14.38 -17.25
C THR A 210 30.28 15.58 -16.94
N PHE A 211 30.00 16.28 -15.84
CA PHE A 211 30.87 17.33 -15.30
C PHE A 211 31.61 16.78 -14.08
N GLU A 212 32.92 16.59 -14.17
CA GLU A 212 33.72 15.99 -13.09
C GLU A 212 33.96 16.93 -11.89
N GLY A 213 33.76 18.23 -12.07
CA GLY A 213 33.97 19.20 -11.00
C GLY A 213 33.24 20.51 -11.28
N ILE A 214 32.23 20.80 -10.49
CA ILE A 214 31.53 22.09 -10.47
C ILE A 214 31.81 22.72 -9.11
N ALA A 215 32.35 23.94 -9.12
CA ALA A 215 32.50 24.71 -7.89
C ALA A 215 31.11 25.19 -7.44
N ILE A 216 30.55 24.55 -6.41
CA ILE A 216 29.29 24.97 -5.80
C ILE A 216 29.61 25.91 -4.62
N LEU A 217 29.17 27.17 -4.72
CA LEU A 217 29.37 28.17 -3.67
C LEU A 217 28.35 28.04 -2.52
N THR A 218 27.17 27.46 -2.79
CA THR A 218 26.11 27.19 -1.81
C THR A 218 25.16 26.08 -2.34
N PRO A 219 24.84 25.03 -1.55
CA PRO A 219 25.41 24.70 -0.26
C PRO A 219 26.92 24.42 -0.40
N ARG A 220 27.72 24.90 0.57
CA ARG A 220 29.17 24.71 0.58
C ARG A 220 29.55 23.30 1.00
#